data_AF-A0A1G2XJ87-F1
#
_entry.id   AF-A0A1G2XJ87-F1
#
_cell.length_a   1.000
_cell.length_b   1.000
_cell.length_c   1.000
_cell.angle_alpha   90.00
_cell.angle_beta   90.00
_cell.angle_gamma   90.00
#
_symmetry.space_group_name_H-M   'P 1'
#
loop_
_entity.id
_entity.type
_entity.pdbx_description
1 polymer ?
#
loop_
_entity_poly.entity_id
_entity_poly.type
_entity_poly.pdbx_seq_one_letter_code
_entity_poly.pdbx_strand_id
1 'polypeptide(L)'
;WITGILGEEELGEALYSIDTIQYTSIRELRDEIVRTIENYIVKHQRSLHKFATPGEEFHFVKSVSFIFQTPYTASDLKEFQAVLQRVTINSIYFHMFEARLRIGQGTNDFSNWLEDSLSEKKLANKIASLDPYTHTMENLRNTLIKLIEKRIVESMEKPSEAELSLPRQ
;
A
#
# COMPACT_ATOMS: atom_id res chain seq x y z
N TRP A 1 -8.21 -21.56 -3.26
CA TRP A 1 -9.52 -22.21 -3.45
C TRP A 1 -9.69 -22.74 -4.86
N ILE A 2 -9.60 -21.90 -5.90
CA ILE A 2 -9.77 -22.33 -7.31
C ILE A 2 -8.82 -23.47 -7.71
N THR A 3 -7.52 -23.33 -7.48
CA THR A 3 -6.55 -24.40 -7.78
C THR A 3 -6.76 -25.64 -6.91
N GLY A 4 -6.90 -25.46 -5.59
CA GLY A 4 -6.92 -26.59 -4.64
C GLY A 4 -8.22 -27.37 -4.57
N ILE A 5 -9.37 -26.70 -4.67
CA ILE A 5 -10.71 -27.31 -4.52
C ILE A 5 -11.34 -27.58 -5.88
N LEU A 6 -11.28 -26.63 -6.82
CA LEU A 6 -11.85 -26.82 -8.16
C LEU A 6 -10.86 -27.46 -9.13
N GLY A 7 -9.57 -27.56 -8.79
CA GLY A 7 -8.56 -28.14 -9.67
C GLY A 7 -8.35 -27.34 -10.96
N GLU A 8 -8.65 -26.02 -10.96
CA GLU A 8 -8.40 -25.15 -12.12
C GLU A 8 -7.06 -24.42 -11.95
N GLU A 9 -5.97 -25.05 -12.37
CA GLU A 9 -4.62 -24.49 -12.24
C GLU A 9 -4.46 -23.20 -13.06
N GLU A 10 -4.82 -23.24 -14.35
CA GLU A 10 -4.70 -22.08 -15.25
C GLU A 10 -5.50 -20.86 -14.77
N LEU A 11 -6.75 -21.07 -14.30
CA LEU A 11 -7.54 -19.96 -13.74
C LEU A 11 -6.93 -19.45 -12.43
N GLY A 12 -6.40 -20.35 -11.60
CA GLY A 12 -5.69 -19.99 -10.39
C GLY A 12 -4.47 -19.10 -10.67
N GLU A 13 -3.66 -19.48 -11.66
CA GLU A 13 -2.49 -18.70 -12.09
C GLU A 13 -2.90 -17.35 -12.70
N ALA A 14 -3.94 -17.32 -13.52
CA ALA A 14 -4.46 -16.10 -14.13
C ALA A 14 -4.91 -15.09 -13.06
N LEU A 15 -5.62 -15.55 -12.02
CA LEU A 15 -6.05 -14.69 -10.92
C LEU A 15 -4.89 -14.27 -10.00
N TYR A 16 -3.90 -15.16 -9.77
CA TYR A 16 -2.69 -14.82 -9.02
C TYR A 16 -1.86 -13.73 -9.71
N SER A 17 -1.91 -13.68 -11.04
CA SER A 17 -1.15 -12.71 -11.85
C SER A 17 -1.77 -11.30 -11.87
N ILE A 18 -2.93 -11.09 -11.24
CA ILE A 18 -3.55 -9.77 -11.15
C ILE A 18 -2.72 -8.90 -10.18
N ASP A 19 -2.07 -7.86 -10.73
CA ASP A 19 -1.37 -6.86 -9.92
C ASP A 19 -2.38 -5.94 -9.21
N THR A 20 -2.66 -6.24 -7.95
CA THR A 20 -3.61 -5.50 -7.12
C THR A 20 -3.25 -4.02 -6.92
N ILE A 21 -1.99 -3.61 -7.15
CA ILE A 21 -1.51 -2.25 -6.94
C ILE A 21 -1.97 -1.31 -8.05
N GLN A 22 -2.21 -1.83 -9.27
CA GLN A 22 -2.68 -1.03 -10.40
C GLN A 22 -4.11 -0.52 -10.21
N TYR A 23 -4.85 -1.11 -9.28
CA TYR A 23 -6.25 -0.77 -9.04
C TYR A 23 -6.36 0.22 -7.89
N THR A 24 -7.11 1.30 -8.13
CA THR A 24 -7.29 2.39 -7.15
C THR A 24 -8.54 2.21 -6.30
N SER A 25 -9.39 1.25 -6.66
CA SER A 25 -10.58 0.89 -5.89
C SER A 25 -10.84 -0.61 -5.89
N ILE A 26 -11.53 -1.07 -4.83
CA ILE A 26 -12.02 -2.45 -4.73
C ILE A 26 -12.96 -2.81 -5.89
N ARG A 27 -13.67 -1.81 -6.44
CA ARG A 27 -14.57 -2.01 -7.59
C ARG A 27 -13.78 -2.42 -8.83
N GLU A 28 -12.73 -1.68 -9.17
CA GLU A 28 -11.91 -1.98 -10.35
C GLU A 28 -11.24 -3.35 -10.23
N LEU A 29 -10.68 -3.66 -9.06
CA LEU A 29 -10.08 -4.98 -8.80
C LEU A 29 -11.12 -6.11 -8.93
N ARG A 30 -12.33 -5.92 -8.38
CA ARG A 30 -13.43 -6.88 -8.53
C ARG A 30 -13.80 -7.09 -10.00
N ASP A 31 -13.91 -6.01 -10.76
CA ASP A 31 -14.29 -6.07 -12.17
C ASP A 31 -13.21 -6.81 -12.99
N GLU A 32 -11.93 -6.65 -12.63
CA GLU A 32 -10.83 -7.44 -13.22
C GLU A 32 -10.91 -8.93 -12.87
N ILE A 33 -11.18 -9.26 -11.61
CA ILE A 33 -11.34 -10.67 -11.17
C ILE A 33 -12.49 -11.32 -11.94
N VAL A 34 -13.63 -10.63 -12.06
CA VAL A 34 -14.80 -11.11 -12.82
C VAL A 34 -14.42 -11.31 -14.28
N ARG A 35 -13.81 -10.31 -14.91
CA ARG A 35 -13.35 -10.38 -16.31
C ARG A 35 -12.43 -11.56 -16.56
N THR A 36 -11.50 -11.83 -15.64
CA THR A 36 -10.57 -12.95 -15.72
C THR A 36 -11.30 -14.29 -15.69
N ILE A 37 -12.24 -14.44 -14.75
CA ILE A 37 -13.06 -15.66 -14.62
C ILE A 37 -13.95 -15.86 -15.86
N GLU A 38 -14.63 -14.82 -16.32
CA GLU A 38 -15.53 -14.90 -17.49
C GLU A 38 -14.77 -15.31 -18.76
N ASN A 39 -13.61 -14.68 -19.01
CA ASN A 39 -12.76 -15.01 -20.16
C ASN A 39 -12.25 -16.46 -20.10
N TYR A 40 -11.96 -16.96 -18.90
CA TYR A 40 -11.56 -18.35 -18.71
C TYR A 40 -12.72 -19.32 -19.02
N ILE A 41 -13.91 -19.05 -18.47
CA ILE A 41 -15.11 -19.89 -18.64
C ILE A 41 -15.52 -20.00 -20.12
N VAL A 42 -15.42 -18.91 -20.89
CA VAL A 42 -15.74 -18.91 -22.33
C VAL A 42 -14.91 -19.95 -23.08
N LYS A 43 -13.63 -20.11 -22.72
CA LYS A 43 -12.70 -21.07 -23.32
C LYS A 43 -12.85 -22.48 -22.74
N HIS A 44 -13.28 -22.57 -21.48
CA HIS A 44 -13.32 -23.81 -20.71
C HIS A 44 -14.74 -24.07 -20.16
N GLN A 45 -15.74 -24.22 -21.04
CA GLN A 45 -17.15 -24.39 -20.61
C GLN A 45 -17.38 -25.55 -19.63
N ARG A 46 -16.56 -26.60 -19.67
CA ARG A 46 -16.63 -27.73 -18.73
C ARG A 46 -16.42 -27.32 -17.27
N SER A 47 -15.73 -26.21 -17.02
CA SER A 47 -15.49 -25.66 -15.69
C SER A 47 -16.79 -25.27 -14.98
N LEU A 48 -17.85 -24.97 -15.74
CA LEU A 48 -19.19 -24.67 -15.18
C LEU A 48 -19.84 -25.88 -14.48
N HIS A 49 -19.34 -27.08 -14.71
CA HIS A 49 -19.82 -28.30 -14.07
C HIS A 49 -18.99 -28.71 -12.85
N LYS A 50 -17.91 -27.97 -12.54
CA LYS A 50 -17.14 -28.20 -11.32
C LYS A 50 -17.84 -27.56 -10.13
N PHE A 51 -17.82 -28.25 -9.00
CA PHE A 51 -18.41 -27.79 -7.75
C PHE A 51 -17.52 -28.21 -6.58
N ALA A 52 -17.55 -27.40 -5.52
CA ALA A 52 -16.89 -27.76 -4.27
C ALA A 52 -17.67 -28.89 -3.57
N THR A 53 -16.95 -29.77 -2.88
CA THR A 53 -17.61 -30.75 -2.02
C THR A 53 -18.14 -30.07 -0.74
N PRO A 54 -19.13 -30.68 -0.04
CA PRO A 54 -19.64 -30.11 1.20
C PRO A 54 -18.54 -29.87 2.23
N GLY A 55 -18.42 -28.63 2.72
CA GLY A 55 -17.36 -28.19 3.64
C GLY A 55 -16.14 -27.55 2.97
N GLU A 56 -16.06 -27.56 1.64
CA GLU A 56 -15.00 -26.92 0.86
C GLU A 56 -15.49 -25.68 0.10
N GLU A 57 -16.70 -25.17 0.43
CA GLU A 57 -17.26 -24.00 -0.24
C GLU A 57 -16.42 -22.74 -0.02
N PHE A 58 -16.45 -21.82 -1.00
CA PHE A 58 -15.84 -20.51 -0.81
C PHE A 58 -16.76 -19.63 0.05
N HIS A 59 -16.30 -19.30 1.25
CA HIS A 59 -17.02 -18.40 2.14
C HIS A 59 -16.63 -16.94 1.88
N PHE A 60 -17.59 -16.14 1.41
CA PHE A 60 -17.42 -14.69 1.32
C PHE A 60 -17.50 -14.07 2.70
N VAL A 61 -16.42 -13.39 3.09
CA VAL A 61 -16.31 -12.68 4.37
C VAL A 61 -16.25 -11.18 4.11
N LYS A 62 -16.97 -10.39 4.90
CA LYS A 62 -16.89 -8.93 4.91
C LYS A 62 -16.05 -8.49 6.10
N SER A 63 -15.09 -7.60 5.85
CA SER A 63 -14.37 -6.89 6.91
C SER A 63 -15.00 -5.52 7.17
N VAL A 64 -14.99 -5.08 8.43
CA VAL A 64 -15.40 -3.73 8.86
C VAL A 64 -14.32 -3.18 9.79
N SER A 65 -13.71 -2.06 9.39
CA SER A 65 -12.65 -1.40 10.17
C SER A 65 -13.22 -0.30 11.06
N PHE A 66 -12.70 -0.18 12.28
CA PHE A 66 -12.97 0.94 13.19
C PHE A 66 -11.70 1.78 13.34
N ILE A 67 -11.83 3.10 13.16
CA ILE A 67 -10.70 4.02 13.16
C ILE A 67 -10.72 4.81 14.46
N PHE A 68 -9.60 4.77 15.18
CA PHE A 68 -9.38 5.53 16.41
C PHE A 68 -8.16 6.43 16.25
N GLN A 69 -8.25 7.65 16.77
CA GLN A 69 -7.10 8.55 16.81
C GLN A 69 -6.08 8.03 17.82
N THR A 70 -4.82 8.00 17.40
CA THR A 70 -3.70 7.74 18.31
C THR A 70 -3.25 9.04 18.98
N PRO A 71 -2.56 8.99 20.13
CA PRO A 71 -2.03 10.20 20.77
C PRO A 71 -0.78 10.76 20.08
N TYR A 72 -0.35 10.17 18.96
CA TYR A 72 0.88 10.55 18.28
C TYR A 72 0.62 11.53 17.14
N THR A 73 1.44 12.57 17.07
CA THR A 73 1.43 13.59 16.02
C THR A 73 2.87 13.87 15.59
N ALA A 74 3.05 14.31 14.34
CA ALA A 74 4.34 14.73 13.82
C ALA A 74 4.18 16.02 13.02
N SER A 75 5.09 16.96 13.21
CA SER A 75 5.12 18.27 12.54
C SER A 75 6.32 18.42 11.61
N ASP A 76 7.29 17.51 11.70
CA ASP A 76 8.48 17.49 10.85
C ASP A 76 8.97 16.04 10.62
N LEU A 77 10.06 15.89 9.86
CA LEU A 77 10.64 14.58 9.53
C LEU A 77 11.21 13.84 10.76
N LYS A 78 11.75 14.55 11.75
CA LYS A 78 12.34 13.93 12.95
C LYS A 78 11.24 13.38 13.85
N GLU A 79 10.19 14.17 14.09
CA GLU A 79 9.01 13.72 14.81
C GLU A 79 8.34 12.57 14.07
N PHE A 80 8.22 12.64 12.75
CA PHE A 80 7.62 11.56 11.95
C PHE A 80 8.40 10.25 12.08
N GLN A 81 9.72 10.29 11.97
CA GLN A 81 10.58 9.12 12.19
C GLN A 81 10.42 8.55 13.61
N ALA A 82 10.39 9.40 14.64
CA ALA A 82 10.19 8.96 16.02
C ALA A 82 8.79 8.36 16.27
N VAL A 83 7.75 8.92 15.64
CA VAL A 83 6.38 8.41 15.71
C VAL A 83 6.27 7.05 15.03
N LEU A 84 6.91 6.86 13.86
CA LEU A 84 6.94 5.58 13.15
C LEU A 84 7.57 4.45 13.99
N GLN A 85 8.42 4.75 14.96
CA GLN A 85 8.97 3.75 15.89
C GLN A 85 7.98 3.37 17.01
N ARG A 86 6.96 4.18 17.27
CA ARG A 86 6.04 4.04 18.41
C ARG A 86 4.66 3.54 18.03
N VAL A 87 4.14 3.93 16.87
CA VAL A 87 2.80 3.52 16.42
C VAL A 87 2.74 2.01 16.17
N THR A 88 1.53 1.45 16.20
CA THR A 88 1.36 0.03 15.85
C THR A 88 1.48 -0.18 14.34
N ILE A 89 1.79 -1.42 13.94
CA ILE A 89 1.75 -1.80 12.51
C ILE A 89 0.38 -1.58 11.87
N ASN A 90 -0.70 -1.61 12.65
CA ASN A 90 -2.05 -1.33 12.16
C ASN A 90 -2.22 0.13 11.75
N SER A 91 -1.57 1.08 12.45
CA SER A 91 -1.57 2.49 12.05
C SER A 91 -0.80 2.69 10.73
N ILE A 92 0.34 2.01 10.58
CA ILE A 92 1.10 2.02 9.32
C ILE A 92 0.28 1.39 8.19
N TYR A 93 -0.36 0.25 8.45
CA TYR A 93 -1.25 -0.41 7.50
C TYR A 93 -2.39 0.52 7.06
N PHE A 94 -3.05 1.18 8.01
CA PHE A 94 -4.11 2.12 7.73
C PHE A 94 -3.67 3.26 6.81
N HIS A 95 -2.55 3.92 7.13
CA HIS A 95 -2.06 5.06 6.37
C HIS A 95 -1.39 4.69 5.04
N MET A 96 -0.75 3.53 4.93
CA MET A 96 -0.07 3.08 3.71
C MET A 96 -1.01 2.35 2.73
N PHE A 97 -1.95 1.55 3.23
CA PHE A 97 -2.74 0.61 2.44
C PHE A 97 -4.20 1.05 2.34
N GLU A 98 -4.89 1.13 3.47
CA GLU A 98 -6.32 1.45 3.48
C GLU A 98 -6.57 2.84 2.87
N ALA A 99 -5.66 3.78 3.09
CA ALA A 99 -5.69 5.11 2.48
C ALA A 99 -5.84 5.08 0.96
N ARG A 100 -5.11 4.21 0.26
CA ARG A 100 -5.16 4.09 -1.21
C ARG A 100 -6.55 3.72 -1.71
N LEU A 101 -7.18 2.76 -1.02
CA LEU A 101 -8.52 2.27 -1.35
C LEU A 101 -9.65 3.21 -0.90
N ARG A 102 -9.41 4.00 0.16
CA ARG A 102 -10.37 4.92 0.76
C ARG A 102 -10.48 6.24 -0.01
N ILE A 103 -9.34 6.81 -0.39
CA ILE A 103 -9.26 8.20 -0.87
C ILE A 103 -9.45 8.28 -2.40
N GLY A 104 -9.25 7.19 -3.13
CA GLY A 104 -9.41 7.16 -4.59
C GLY A 104 -8.40 8.03 -5.34
N GLN A 105 -7.42 8.62 -4.65
CA GLN A 105 -6.34 9.44 -5.22
C GLN A 105 -5.08 8.62 -5.57
N GLY A 106 -5.14 7.29 -5.43
CA GLY A 106 -4.08 6.38 -5.87
C GLY A 106 -2.81 6.32 -5.01
N THR A 107 -2.68 7.18 -4.00
CA THR A 107 -1.50 7.24 -3.10
C THR A 107 -1.87 7.13 -1.62
N ASN A 108 -0.86 7.06 -0.76
CA ASN A 108 -0.99 6.85 0.68
C ASN A 108 -0.96 8.16 1.49
N ASP A 109 -1.47 8.11 2.73
CA ASP A 109 -1.59 9.29 3.60
C ASP A 109 -0.22 9.92 3.91
N PHE A 110 0.84 9.11 4.08
CA PHE A 110 2.18 9.61 4.39
C PHE A 110 2.80 10.37 3.22
N SER A 111 2.71 9.83 2.00
CA SER A 111 3.20 10.50 0.80
C SER A 111 2.48 11.83 0.57
N ASN A 112 1.15 11.87 0.74
CA ASN A 112 0.37 13.11 0.66
C ASN A 112 0.85 14.14 1.68
N TRP A 113 0.94 13.75 2.95
CA TRP A 113 1.37 14.67 4.01
C TRP A 113 2.81 15.19 3.78
N LEU A 114 3.73 14.32 3.38
CA LEU A 114 5.11 14.71 3.09
C LEU A 114 5.21 15.72 1.96
N GLU A 115 4.49 15.51 0.86
CA GLU A 115 4.48 16.44 -0.27
C GLU A 115 3.80 17.76 0.08
N ASP A 116 2.58 17.70 0.63
CA ASP A 116 1.73 18.88 0.80
C ASP A 116 2.13 19.73 2.02
N SER A 117 2.58 19.10 3.11
CA SER A 117 2.87 19.80 4.37
C SER A 117 4.34 20.11 4.55
N LEU A 118 5.24 19.26 4.05
CA LEU A 118 6.69 19.42 4.22
C LEU A 118 7.44 19.71 2.92
N SER A 119 6.76 19.80 1.77
CA SER A 119 7.40 19.98 0.46
C SER A 119 8.42 18.89 0.10
N GLU A 120 8.26 17.69 0.66
CA GLU A 120 9.19 16.56 0.54
C GLU A 120 8.84 15.65 -0.66
N LYS A 121 8.57 16.25 -1.82
CA LYS A 121 8.10 15.55 -3.04
C LYS A 121 8.95 14.34 -3.44
N LYS A 122 10.29 14.45 -3.35
CA LYS A 122 11.20 13.34 -3.70
C LYS A 122 11.07 12.16 -2.74
N LEU A 123 10.89 12.42 -1.45
CA LEU A 123 10.69 11.38 -0.44
C LEU A 123 9.27 10.78 -0.57
N ALA A 124 8.26 11.64 -0.76
CA ALA A 124 6.88 11.24 -0.99
C ALA A 124 6.75 10.25 -2.16
N ASN A 125 7.39 10.54 -3.29
CA ASN A 125 7.40 9.65 -4.46
C ASN A 125 8.08 8.29 -4.18
N LYS A 126 9.20 8.29 -3.45
CA LYS A 126 9.87 7.04 -3.07
C LYS A 126 8.97 6.19 -2.18
N ILE A 127 8.31 6.81 -1.20
CA ILE A 127 7.38 6.10 -0.30
C ILE A 127 6.15 5.60 -1.06
N ALA A 128 5.61 6.39 -1.99
CA ALA A 128 4.48 6.01 -2.82
C ALA A 128 4.78 4.80 -3.73
N SER A 129 6.04 4.64 -4.14
CA SER A 129 6.49 3.51 -4.96
C SER A 129 6.72 2.20 -4.19
N LEU A 130 6.63 2.22 -2.85
CA LEU A 130 6.79 1.00 -2.05
C LEU A 130 5.60 0.09 -2.29
N ASP A 131 5.88 -1.12 -2.79
CA ASP A 131 4.88 -2.18 -2.87
C ASP A 131 4.56 -2.64 -1.44
N PRO A 132 3.33 -2.44 -0.99
CA PRO A 132 3.00 -2.65 0.39
C PRO A 132 2.67 -4.16 0.62
N TYR A 133 2.42 -4.95 -0.43
CA TYR A 133 2.09 -6.38 -0.37
C TYR A 133 3.30 -7.33 -0.45
N THR A 134 4.47 -6.83 -0.84
CA THR A 134 5.71 -7.64 -0.93
C THR A 134 6.52 -7.68 0.36
N HIS A 135 6.07 -6.97 1.40
CA HIS A 135 6.80 -6.83 2.66
C HIS A 135 5.91 -7.15 3.86
N THR A 136 6.54 -7.67 4.93
CA THR A 136 5.88 -7.64 6.24
C THR A 136 5.69 -6.19 6.68
N MET A 137 4.67 -5.90 7.49
CA MET A 137 4.43 -4.53 7.95
C MET A 137 5.61 -3.95 8.73
N GLU A 138 6.34 -4.80 9.46
CA GLU A 138 7.56 -4.38 10.17
C GLU A 138 8.72 -4.07 9.22
N ASN A 139 8.89 -4.84 8.14
CA ASN A 139 9.88 -4.51 7.12
C ASN A 139 9.54 -3.19 6.41
N LEU A 140 8.24 -2.93 6.17
CA LEU A 140 7.79 -1.66 5.64
C LEU A 140 8.10 -0.51 6.59
N ARG A 141 7.78 -0.63 7.89
CA ARG A 141 8.16 0.36 8.93
C ARG A 141 9.64 0.68 8.87
N ASN A 142 10.50 -0.34 8.89
CA ASN A 142 11.95 -0.18 8.88
C ASN A 142 12.43 0.51 7.59
N THR A 143 11.78 0.23 6.46
CA THR A 143 12.11 0.86 5.18
C THR A 143 11.72 2.34 5.18
N LEU A 144 10.54 2.68 5.69
CA LEU A 144 10.09 4.07 5.87
C LEU A 144 11.09 4.86 6.74
N ILE A 145 11.44 4.31 7.90
CA ILE A 145 12.38 4.93 8.84
C ILE A 145 13.72 5.21 8.15
N LYS A 146 14.29 4.22 7.45
CA LYS A 146 15.57 4.39 6.73
C LYS A 146 15.52 5.46 5.63
N LEU A 147 14.43 5.53 4.88
CA LEU A 147 14.24 6.55 3.85
C LEU A 147 14.20 7.96 4.46
N ILE A 148 13.51 8.11 5.59
CA ILE A 148 13.39 9.38 6.31
C ILE A 148 14.72 9.77 6.95
N GLU A 149 15.41 8.85 7.62
CA GLU A 149 16.74 9.07 8.21
C GLU A 149 17.75 9.55 7.18
N LYS A 150 17.81 8.87 6.03
CA LYS A 150 18.66 9.29 4.92
C LYS A 150 18.34 10.72 4.48
N ARG A 151 17.06 11.06 4.36
CA ARG A 151 16.62 12.41 3.96
C ARG A 151 16.99 13.47 4.99
N ILE A 152 16.90 13.16 6.28
CA ILE A 152 17.31 14.04 7.38
C ILE A 152 18.81 14.33 7.29
N VAL A 153 19.65 13.29 7.11
CA VAL A 153 21.11 13.48 6.97
C VAL A 153 21.43 14.35 5.75
N GLU A 154 20.84 14.07 4.59
CA GLU A 154 21.01 14.87 3.37
C GLU A 154 20.59 16.34 3.56
N SER A 155 19.65 16.64 4.47
CA SER A 155 19.25 18.01 4.79
C SER A 155 20.27 18.77 5.64
N MET A 156 21.06 18.06 6.45
CA MET A 156 22.08 18.65 7.33
C MET A 156 23.39 18.92 6.59
N GLU A 157 23.66 18.19 5.51
CA GLU A 157 24.86 18.36 4.67
C GLU A 157 24.74 19.48 3.63
N LYS A 158 23.52 19.98 3.35
CA LYS A 158 23.31 21.16 2.51
C LYS A 158 23.34 22.42 3.37
N PRO A 159 24.29 23.34 3.17
CA PRO A 159 24.24 24.65 3.81
C PRO A 159 22.93 25.34 3.40
N SER A 160 22.29 26.01 4.34
CA SER A 160 21.18 26.92 4.06
C SER A 160 21.61 27.90 2.97
N GLU A 161 20.83 28.03 1.88
CA GLU A 161 21.07 29.05 0.85
C GLU A 161 21.07 30.48 1.44
N ALA A 162 20.61 30.67 2.69
CA ALA A 162 20.70 31.92 3.43
C ALA A 162 22.13 32.26 3.93
N GLU A 163 23.07 31.32 3.97
CA GLU A 163 24.47 31.61 4.36
C GLU A 163 25.35 32.07 3.19
N LEU A 164 24.88 31.92 1.94
CA LEU A 164 25.59 32.31 0.72
C LEU A 164 25.33 33.76 0.26
N SER A 165 24.52 34.52 0.99
CA SER A 165 24.11 35.89 0.59
C SER A 165 24.54 37.01 1.55
N LEU A 166 25.40 36.73 2.55
CA LEU A 166 26.03 37.80 3.32
C LEU A 166 27.31 38.29 2.63
N PRO A 167 27.41 39.58 2.23
CA PRO A 167 28.65 40.12 1.70
C PRO A 167 29.73 40.09 2.79
N ARG A 168 30.87 39.47 2.50
CA ARG A 168 32.07 39.58 3.34
C ARG A 168 32.46 41.07 3.39
N GLN A 169 32.53 41.63 4.60
CA GLN A 169 33.20 42.90 4.86
C GLN A 169 34.70 42.80 4.60
#